data_AF-A0A662FV25-F1
#
_entry.id   AF-A0A662FV25-F1
#
_cell.length_a   1.000
_cell.length_b   1.000
_cell.length_c   1.000
_cell.angle_alpha   90.00
_cell.angle_beta   90.00
_cell.angle_gamma   90.00
#
_symmetry.space_group_name_H-M   'P 1'
#
loop_
_entity.id
_entity.type
_entity.pdbx_description
1 polymer ?
#
loop_
_entity_poly.entity_id
_entity_poly.type
_entity_poly.pdbx_seq_one_letter_code
_entity_poly.pdbx_strand_id
1 'polypeptide(L)'
;SIILYLNKDLVKLEKASKEVTIPPSPILGGDITLTRKIFLTTWSYWRSGKGILGDPTVAREEFGKIVFDSIVEELVSIVKELYFKVFPTIEKA
;
A
#
# COMPACT_ATOMS: atom_id res chain seq x y z
N SER A 1 6.27 -7.88 2.22
CA SER A 1 7.57 -7.77 1.53
C SER A 1 8.47 -6.71 2.17
N ILE A 2 8.06 -5.44 2.30
CA ILE A 2 8.92 -4.38 2.89
C ILE A 2 9.39 -4.73 4.31
N ILE A 3 8.48 -5.13 5.23
CA ILE A 3 8.88 -5.51 6.60
C ILE A 3 9.76 -6.76 6.61
N LEU A 4 9.58 -7.70 5.67
CA LEU A 4 10.50 -8.85 5.54
C LEU A 4 11.93 -8.40 5.23
N TYR A 5 12.09 -7.37 4.40
CA TYR A 5 13.39 -6.77 4.09
C TYR A 5 13.97 -5.95 5.25
N LEU A 6 13.16 -5.11 5.89
CA LEU A 6 13.63 -4.21 6.95
C LEU A 6 13.91 -4.94 8.27
N ASN A 7 13.05 -5.90 8.62
CA ASN A 7 13.17 -6.67 9.86
C ASN A 7 12.40 -7.99 9.77
N LYS A 8 13.10 -9.01 9.28
CA LYS A 8 12.56 -10.36 9.07
C LYS A 8 11.98 -11.00 10.33
N ASP A 9 12.56 -10.73 11.49
CA ASP A 9 12.17 -11.37 12.77
C ASP A 9 10.75 -11.01 13.20
N LEU A 10 10.26 -9.84 12.77
CA LEU A 10 8.90 -9.36 13.02
C LEU A 10 7.84 -10.04 12.15
N VAL A 11 8.23 -10.79 11.12
CA VAL A 11 7.28 -11.41 10.19
C VAL A 11 7.25 -12.92 10.38
N LYS A 12 6.05 -13.44 10.68
CA LYS A 12 5.76 -14.88 10.80
C LYS A 12 5.04 -15.36 9.55
N LEU A 13 5.79 -15.53 8.44
CA LEU A 13 5.23 -15.94 7.15
C LEU A 13 4.53 -17.30 7.20
N GLU A 14 4.99 -18.20 8.05
CA GLU A 14 4.39 -19.51 8.30
C GLU A 14 2.96 -19.42 8.88
N LYS A 15 2.60 -18.27 9.46
CA LYS A 15 1.24 -17.99 9.96
C LYS A 15 0.40 -17.21 8.96
N ALA A 16 0.97 -16.82 7.82
CA ALA A 16 0.27 -16.05 6.81
C ALA A 16 -0.81 -16.91 6.14
N SER A 17 -1.93 -16.28 5.82
CA SER A 17 -2.95 -16.89 4.98
C SER A 17 -3.44 -15.88 3.98
N LYS A 18 -3.99 -16.36 2.87
CA LYS A 18 -4.68 -15.52 1.91
C LYS A 18 -6.09 -15.21 2.41
N GLU A 19 -6.50 -13.96 2.33
CA GLU A 19 -7.88 -13.55 2.52
C GLU A 19 -8.20 -12.42 1.55
N VAL A 20 -8.99 -12.73 0.52
CA VAL A 20 -9.48 -11.74 -0.43
C VAL A 20 -10.96 -11.59 -0.17
N THR A 21 -11.37 -10.43 0.33
CA THR A 21 -12.79 -10.17 0.60
C THR A 21 -13.50 -9.75 -0.68
N ILE A 22 -14.72 -10.23 -0.85
CA ILE A 22 -15.64 -9.79 -1.91
C ILE A 22 -16.60 -8.79 -1.27
N PRO A 23 -16.91 -7.64 -1.91
CA PRO A 23 -17.90 -6.72 -1.38
C PRO A 23 -19.22 -7.45 -1.09
N PRO A 24 -19.92 -7.13 0.00
CA PRO A 24 -21.16 -7.82 0.36
C PRO A 24 -22.30 -7.58 -0.64
N SER A 25 -22.12 -6.67 -1.60
CA SER A 25 -23.10 -6.38 -2.65
C SER A 25 -22.42 -6.05 -3.98
N PRO A 26 -22.98 -6.51 -5.11
CA PRO A 26 -22.43 -6.26 -6.45
C PRO A 26 -22.55 -4.80 -6.90
N ILE A 27 -23.28 -3.95 -6.19
CA ILE A 27 -23.34 -2.51 -6.46
C ILE A 27 -22.18 -1.75 -5.80
N LEU A 28 -21.52 -2.34 -4.80
CA LEU A 28 -20.46 -1.72 -4.03
C LEU A 28 -19.09 -1.99 -4.66
N GLY A 29 -18.32 -0.93 -4.84
CA GLY A 29 -16.95 -0.93 -5.33
C GLY A 29 -15.96 -0.78 -4.20
N GLY A 30 -14.92 -1.63 -4.25
CA GLY A 30 -13.83 -1.64 -3.28
C GLY A 30 -12.66 -0.72 -3.59
N ASP A 31 -12.63 -0.21 -4.82
CA ASP A 31 -11.55 0.58 -5.38
C ASP A 31 -12.19 1.54 -6.40
N ILE A 32 -11.63 2.73 -6.57
CA ILE A 32 -12.09 3.72 -7.54
C ILE A 32 -11.97 3.22 -8.98
N THR A 33 -11.10 2.23 -9.21
CA THR A 33 -10.91 1.55 -10.49
C THR A 33 -11.92 0.44 -10.78
N LEU A 34 -12.69 0.00 -9.77
CA LEU A 34 -13.73 -1.02 -9.96
C LEU A 34 -15.02 -0.37 -10.46
N THR A 35 -15.53 -0.84 -11.60
CA THR A 35 -16.71 -0.36 -12.34
C THR A 35 -18.06 -0.63 -11.65
N ARG A 36 -18.13 -0.38 -10.35
CA ARG A 36 -19.31 -0.61 -9.53
C ARG A 36 -20.13 0.67 -9.39
N LYS A 37 -21.44 0.53 -9.15
CA LYS A 37 -22.37 1.66 -9.14
C LYS A 37 -22.10 2.67 -8.00
N ILE A 38 -21.53 2.21 -6.89
CA ILE A 38 -21.24 3.02 -5.71
C ILE A 38 -19.82 2.70 -5.23
N PHE A 39 -18.94 3.69 -5.24
CA PHE A 39 -17.63 3.61 -4.59
C PHE A 39 -17.77 3.93 -3.11
N LEU A 40 -17.30 3.02 -2.25
CA LEU A 40 -17.28 3.23 -0.80
C LEU A 40 -15.89 2.87 -0.28
N THR A 41 -15.07 3.91 -0.09
CA THR A 41 -13.75 3.86 0.55
C THR A 41 -13.92 3.54 2.03
N THR A 42 -14.15 2.28 2.39
CA THR A 42 -14.15 1.93 3.81
C THR A 42 -13.78 0.48 4.08
N TRP A 43 -12.73 0.33 4.89
CA TRP A 43 -12.41 -0.87 5.69
C TRP A 43 -13.60 -1.37 6.53
N SER A 44 -14.60 -0.53 6.83
CA SER A 44 -15.72 -0.85 7.71
C SER A 44 -16.69 -1.91 7.19
N TYR A 45 -16.76 -2.15 5.87
CA TYR A 45 -17.56 -3.25 5.31
C TYR A 45 -16.76 -4.51 5.01
N TRP A 46 -15.43 -4.40 4.93
CA TRP A 46 -14.56 -5.52 4.66
C TRP A 46 -14.35 -6.31 5.94
N ARG A 47 -15.20 -7.31 6.16
CA ARG A 47 -15.00 -8.26 7.25
C ARG A 47 -13.86 -9.19 6.85
N SER A 48 -12.70 -8.98 7.45
CA SER A 48 -11.66 -10.00 7.47
C SER A 48 -11.77 -10.81 8.75
N GLY A 49 -11.81 -12.14 8.63
CA GLY A 49 -11.78 -13.05 9.78
C GLY A 49 -10.41 -13.06 10.49
N LYS A 50 -9.34 -12.66 9.79
CA LYS A 50 -7.95 -12.71 10.28
C LYS A 50 -7.23 -11.36 10.31
N GLY A 51 -7.95 -10.26 10.05
CA GLY A 51 -7.39 -8.91 9.98
C GLY A 51 -6.49 -8.64 8.78
N ILE A 52 -6.62 -9.42 7.71
CA ILE A 52 -5.82 -9.33 6.49
C ILE A 52 -6.70 -9.11 5.25
N LEU A 53 -6.17 -8.35 4.29
CA LEU A 53 -6.79 -8.13 2.99
C LEU A 53 -5.72 -8.32 1.91
N GLY A 54 -5.87 -9.35 1.07
CA GLY A 54 -4.94 -9.75 0.03
C GLY A 54 -4.26 -11.10 0.29
N ASP A 55 -3.13 -11.31 -0.39
CA ASP A 55 -2.36 -12.55 -0.32
C ASP A 55 -0.92 -12.29 0.16
N PRO A 56 -0.68 -12.29 1.48
CA PRO A 56 0.66 -12.09 2.03
C PRO A 56 1.56 -13.33 1.87
N THR A 57 1.03 -14.49 1.46
CA THR A 57 1.80 -15.75 1.36
C THR A 57 2.87 -15.70 0.26
N VAL A 58 2.70 -14.82 -0.72
CA VAL A 58 3.64 -14.63 -1.83
C VAL A 58 4.68 -13.54 -1.57
N ALA A 59 4.73 -13.00 -0.35
CA ALA A 59 5.67 -11.94 0.00
C ALA A 59 7.11 -12.45 -0.01
N ARG A 60 8.01 -11.67 -0.63
CA ARG A 60 9.44 -11.97 -0.77
C ARG A 60 10.30 -10.83 -0.26
N GLU A 61 11.46 -11.16 0.31
CA GLU A 61 12.41 -10.20 0.86
C GLU A 61 13.01 -9.34 -0.25
N GLU A 62 13.42 -9.96 -1.35
CA GLU A 62 14.04 -9.30 -2.51
C GLU A 62 13.08 -8.30 -3.15
N PHE A 63 11.80 -8.68 -3.24
CA PHE A 63 10.75 -7.79 -3.71
C PHE A 63 10.53 -6.61 -2.74
N GLY A 64 10.65 -6.86 -1.43
CA GLY A 64 10.60 -5.82 -0.41
C GLY A 64 11.70 -4.78 -0.59
N LYS A 65 12.92 -5.22 -0.87
CA LYS A 65 14.07 -4.35 -1.16
C LYS A 65 13.82 -3.46 -2.37
N ILE A 66 13.44 -4.06 -3.51
CA ILE A 66 13.18 -3.33 -4.76
C ILE A 66 12.14 -2.24 -4.53
N VAL A 67 11.02 -2.58 -3.90
CA VAL A 67 9.94 -1.61 -3.62
C VAL A 67 10.41 -0.53 -2.66
N PHE A 68 11.13 -0.87 -1.59
CA PHE A 68 11.61 0.10 -0.62
C PHE A 68 12.58 1.10 -1.24
N ASP A 69 13.57 0.62 -1.99
CA ASP A 69 14.57 1.46 -2.63
C ASP A 69 13.91 2.44 -3.62
N SER A 70 12.99 1.95 -4.46
CA SER A 70 12.24 2.82 -5.40
C SER A 70 11.42 3.89 -4.70
N ILE A 71 10.79 3.57 -3.56
CA ILE A 71 10.05 4.57 -2.76
C ILE A 71 10.99 5.64 -2.23
N VAL A 72 12.14 5.25 -1.68
CA VAL A 72 13.13 6.20 -1.12
C VAL A 72 13.70 7.09 -2.22
N GLU A 73 14.06 6.53 -3.36
CA GLU A 73 14.57 7.28 -4.52
C GLU A 73 13.56 8.35 -4.97
N GLU A 74 12.29 7.97 -5.11
CA GLU A 74 11.23 8.89 -5.53
C GLU A 74 10.96 9.98 -4.49
N LEU A 75 10.89 9.61 -3.20
CA LEU A 75 10.71 10.60 -2.13
C LEU A 75 11.86 11.61 -2.07
N VAL A 76 13.10 11.16 -2.24
CA VAL A 76 14.26 12.06 -2.31
C VAL A 76 14.16 13.00 -3.51
N SER A 77 13.74 12.49 -4.67
CA SER A 77 13.51 13.30 -5.87
C SER A 77 12.47 14.40 -5.61
N ILE A 78 11.32 14.04 -5.05
CA ILE A 78 10.23 14.97 -4.70
C ILE A 78 10.71 16.01 -3.70
N VAL A 79 11.39 15.61 -2.62
CA VAL A 79 11.88 16.53 -1.59
C VAL A 79 12.88 17.53 -2.17
N LYS A 80 13.79 17.07 -3.05
CA LYS A 80 14.73 17.96 -3.73
C LYS A 80 14.01 18.98 -4.61
N GLU A 81 13.00 18.56 -5.37
CA GLU A 81 12.20 19.47 -6.20
C GLU A 81 11.48 20.52 -5.34
N LEU A 82 10.81 20.08 -4.28
CA LEU A 82 10.10 20.96 -3.35
C LEU A 82 11.04 21.99 -2.71
N TYR A 83 12.16 21.51 -2.17
CA TYR A 83 13.08 22.34 -1.40
C TYR A 83 13.90 23.29 -2.27
N PHE A 84 14.44 22.82 -3.40
CA PHE A 84 15.34 23.63 -4.21
C PHE A 84 14.65 24.48 -5.28
N LYS A 85 13.42 24.14 -5.69
CA LYS A 85 12.72 24.86 -6.77
C LYS A 85 11.39 25.44 -6.33
N VAL A 86 10.50 24.63 -5.75
CA VAL A 86 9.12 25.05 -5.48
C VAL A 86 9.05 26.10 -4.36
N PHE A 87 9.55 25.78 -3.16
CA PHE A 87 9.48 26.72 -2.03
C PHE A 87 10.20 28.05 -2.31
N PRO A 88 11.43 28.06 -2.88
CA PRO A 88 12.09 29.32 -3.19
C PRO A 88 11.38 30.17 -4.25
N THR A 89 10.55 29.56 -5.10
CA THR A 89 9.74 30.29 -6.09
C THR A 89 8.51 30.89 -5.44
N ILE A 90 7.83 30.14 -4.57
CA ILE A 90 6.64 30.60 -3.84
C ILE A 90 6.99 31.73 -2.86
N GLU A 91 8.11 31.62 -2.13
CA GLU A 91 8.52 32.63 -1.13
C GLU A 91 8.94 33.97 -1.76
N LYS A 92 9.20 34.00 -3.07
CA LYS A 92 9.52 35.22 -3.83
C LYS A 92 8.31 35.84 -4.52
N ALA A 93 7.16 35.16 -4.54
CA ALA A 93 5.92 35.61 -5.15
C ALA A 93 5.08 36.40 -4.14
#